data_AF-A0A7W5DX39-F1
#
_entry.id   AF-A0A7W5DX39-F1
#
_cell.length_a   1.000
_cell.length_b   1.000
_cell.length_c   1.000
_cell.angle_alpha   90.00
_cell.angle_beta   90.00
_cell.angle_gamma   90.00
#
_symmetry.space_group_name_H-M   'P 1'
#
loop_
_entity.id
_entity.type
_entity.pdbx_description
1 polymer ?
#
loop_
_entity_poly.entity_id
_entity_poly.type
_entity_poly.pdbx_seq_one_letter_code
_entity_poly.pdbx_strand_id
1 'polypeptide(L)'
;MAAHSLLFRLFTLAIACMSMLSQNYIDAQTPNIVVIMADDLGWNSVGWHTSDVSTPNLDQLCRDGVEFDNFYVSPMCSPTRAGFMTGRYPIRFGLARAVIPPWRDYGLPITETTIANVLADAGYERRGIFGKWHLGHARKKWLPNNRGFTDFLGCYNGAIDYFTHEREGELDWHHNDHPAHQNGYATTLIGQAASQFIADSATQDVPFFCYIPFNAPHSPFQASDADLKRYPAIKDRKKRTYYAMISVMDDEVGRILQTIDDNGIRDDTVVWFFSDNGGVGGIRDSNRPLRGSKLTAYEGGVRAAACVRYPKQFPGGRKLTEQTMFIDVLPTVMNLAGADPQSLPNELDGVNLTALLSGDEDRLPPRDLFFYHGQQGESAEPIAVISGNWKLVVNGPRITGSITDSHRVELFHISTDPNETQNVTANHPEKVTELFEKLREFRSLQPTESIPPYKFGNQDFRAPPKWKIERD
;
A
#
# COMPACT_ATOMS: atom_id res chain seq x y z
N MET A 1 -50.22 23.59 54.25
CA MET A 1 -48.74 23.73 54.31
C MET A 1 -48.18 23.48 52.92
N ALA A 2 -48.31 24.48 52.07
CA ALA A 2 -48.02 24.44 50.63
C ALA A 2 -46.70 25.14 50.28
N ALA A 3 -45.80 25.33 51.26
CA ALA A 3 -44.56 26.10 51.10
C ALA A 3 -43.28 25.24 51.10
N HIS A 4 -43.36 23.94 51.42
CA HIS A 4 -42.17 23.07 51.51
C HIS A 4 -41.93 22.19 50.27
N SER A 5 -42.89 22.09 49.32
CA SER A 5 -42.72 21.25 48.12
C SER A 5 -42.15 22.01 46.91
N LEU A 6 -42.17 23.34 46.92
CA LEU A 6 -41.70 24.15 45.79
C LEU A 6 -40.17 24.37 45.83
N LEU A 7 -39.60 24.54 47.03
CA LEU A 7 -38.15 24.73 47.22
C LEU A 7 -37.34 23.45 46.96
N PHE A 8 -37.89 22.27 47.26
CA PHE A 8 -37.20 21.00 47.01
C PHE A 8 -37.19 20.60 45.53
N ARG A 9 -38.19 21.04 44.75
CA ARG A 9 -38.27 20.81 43.30
C ARG A 9 -37.39 21.76 42.48
N LEU A 10 -37.13 22.97 42.99
CA LEU A 10 -36.20 23.91 42.34
C LEU A 10 -34.72 23.55 42.58
N PHE A 11 -34.39 22.92 43.71
CA PHE A 11 -33.01 22.48 44.00
C PHE A 11 -32.59 21.21 43.24
N THR A 12 -33.54 20.32 42.91
CA THR A 12 -33.26 19.13 42.09
C THR A 12 -33.23 19.44 40.59
N LEU A 13 -33.97 20.45 40.11
CA LEU A 13 -33.88 20.90 38.71
C LEU A 13 -32.56 21.65 38.42
N ALA A 14 -31.99 22.33 39.42
CA ALA A 14 -30.71 23.04 39.28
C ALA A 14 -29.50 22.09 39.25
N ILE A 15 -29.54 20.97 40.00
CA ILE A 15 -28.46 19.97 39.99
C ILE A 15 -28.53 19.06 38.75
N ALA A 16 -29.72 18.77 38.22
CA ALA A 16 -29.87 18.02 36.97
C ALA A 16 -29.63 18.86 35.70
N CYS A 17 -29.71 20.20 35.80
CA CYS A 17 -29.19 21.10 34.75
C CYS A 17 -27.69 21.41 34.92
N MET A 18 -27.08 21.04 36.06
CA MET A 18 -25.63 21.07 36.29
C MET A 18 -24.90 19.78 35.96
N SER A 19 -25.60 18.72 35.52
CA SER A 19 -25.11 17.89 34.40
C SER A 19 -25.12 18.71 33.12
N MET A 20 -24.44 19.86 33.19
CA MET A 20 -23.70 20.45 32.11
C MET A 20 -23.14 19.29 31.32
N LEU A 21 -23.71 19.07 30.14
CA LEU A 21 -22.94 19.25 28.92
C LEU A 21 -21.46 18.94 29.18
N SER A 22 -21.18 17.69 29.51
CA SER A 22 -20.07 16.99 28.89
C SER A 22 -20.45 16.95 27.42
N GLN A 23 -20.36 18.12 26.76
CA GLN A 23 -19.74 18.15 25.46
C GLN A 23 -18.41 17.45 25.74
N ASN A 24 -18.38 16.15 25.49
CA ASN A 24 -17.21 15.54 24.93
C ASN A 24 -16.92 16.40 23.72
N TYR A 25 -16.15 17.46 23.95
CA TYR A 25 -15.29 18.01 22.95
C TYR A 25 -14.53 16.78 22.46
N ILE A 26 -14.97 16.22 21.34
CA ILE A 26 -14.12 15.39 20.50
C ILE A 26 -13.08 16.38 19.96
N ASP A 27 -12.17 16.79 20.84
CA ASP A 27 -11.10 17.74 20.55
C ASP A 27 -9.85 16.93 20.19
N ALA A 28 -10.01 16.32 19.03
CA ALA A 28 -9.03 16.12 17.97
C ALA A 28 -9.88 15.48 16.85
N GLN A 29 -10.39 16.28 15.90
CA GLN A 29 -11.14 15.72 14.76
C GLN A 29 -10.29 14.62 14.12
N THR A 30 -10.79 13.38 14.16
CA THR A 30 -10.20 12.24 13.47
C THR A 30 -10.08 12.60 11.99
N PRO A 31 -8.90 12.46 11.38
CA PRO A 31 -8.69 12.95 10.02
C PRO A 31 -9.39 12.05 9.00
N ASN A 32 -9.68 12.59 7.83
CA ASN A 32 -9.93 11.76 6.66
C ASN A 32 -8.64 11.07 6.23
N ILE A 33 -8.74 9.84 5.73
CA ILE A 33 -7.57 9.06 5.30
C ILE A 33 -7.70 8.77 3.80
N VAL A 34 -6.73 9.25 3.02
CA VAL A 34 -6.58 8.95 1.59
C VAL A 34 -5.24 8.26 1.37
N VAL A 35 -5.27 7.04 0.85
CA VAL A 35 -4.06 6.30 0.48
C VAL A 35 -4.05 6.07 -1.02
N ILE A 36 -3.03 6.56 -1.71
CA ILE A 36 -2.82 6.41 -3.14
C ILE A 36 -1.67 5.41 -3.34
N MET A 37 -1.94 4.32 -4.04
CA MET A 37 -0.94 3.30 -4.31
C MET A 37 -0.73 3.14 -5.81
N ALA A 38 0.50 3.37 -6.27
CA ALA A 38 0.91 3.08 -7.65
C ALA A 38 1.33 1.60 -7.79
N ASP A 39 1.31 1.09 -9.03
CA ASP A 39 1.60 -0.32 -9.36
C ASP A 39 2.78 -0.40 -10.33
N ASP A 40 3.91 -0.94 -9.89
CA ASP A 40 5.19 -0.96 -10.62
C ASP A 40 5.82 0.42 -10.90
N LEU A 41 5.58 1.41 -10.03
CA LEU A 41 6.28 2.70 -10.12
C LEU A 41 7.72 2.57 -9.62
N GLY A 42 8.68 2.80 -10.52
CA GLY A 42 10.09 2.70 -10.21
C GLY A 42 10.59 3.88 -9.39
N TRP A 43 11.62 3.63 -8.56
CA TRP A 43 12.23 4.65 -7.72
C TRP A 43 12.57 5.92 -8.50
N ASN A 44 13.17 5.78 -9.68
CA ASN A 44 13.59 6.87 -10.57
C ASN A 44 12.51 7.27 -11.58
N SER A 45 11.24 7.25 -11.17
CA SER A 45 10.11 7.50 -12.08
C SER A 45 9.12 8.53 -11.51
N VAL A 46 9.62 9.43 -10.67
CA VAL A 46 8.92 10.56 -10.06
C VAL A 46 9.79 11.82 -10.15
N GLY A 47 9.17 12.98 -10.22
CA GLY A 47 9.80 14.27 -10.50
C GLY A 47 10.81 14.72 -9.43
N TRP A 48 10.60 14.35 -8.16
CA TRP A 48 11.57 14.62 -7.09
C TRP A 48 12.83 13.72 -7.14
N HIS A 49 12.85 12.67 -7.96
CA HIS A 49 14.03 11.83 -8.19
C HIS A 49 14.66 12.03 -9.57
N THR A 50 13.87 12.40 -10.59
CA THR A 50 14.35 12.57 -11.95
C THR A 50 13.58 13.64 -12.72
N SER A 51 14.22 14.23 -13.73
CA SER A 51 13.56 15.14 -14.69
C SER A 51 13.05 14.43 -15.95
N ASP A 52 13.26 13.10 -16.06
CA ASP A 52 12.88 12.28 -17.20
C ASP A 52 11.36 12.13 -17.37
N VAL A 53 10.59 12.31 -16.30
CA VAL A 53 9.13 12.19 -16.23
C VAL A 53 8.56 13.37 -15.44
N SER A 54 7.41 13.89 -15.88
CA SER A 54 6.74 15.03 -15.27
C SER A 54 5.61 14.54 -14.35
N THR A 55 5.76 14.77 -13.04
CA THR A 55 4.76 14.47 -12.00
C THR A 55 4.50 15.67 -11.06
N PRO A 56 4.13 16.85 -11.59
CA PRO A 56 4.03 18.06 -10.78
C PRO A 56 3.09 17.95 -9.57
N ASN A 57 2.03 17.15 -9.65
CA ASN A 57 1.05 17.02 -8.56
C ASN A 57 1.59 16.13 -7.43
N LEU A 58 2.22 15.01 -7.76
CA LEU A 58 2.91 14.17 -6.80
C LEU A 58 4.12 14.90 -6.20
N ASP A 59 4.86 15.67 -7.01
CA ASP A 59 5.97 16.47 -6.50
C ASP A 59 5.46 17.53 -5.51
N GLN A 60 4.28 18.12 -5.77
CA GLN A 60 3.65 19.07 -4.85
C GLN A 60 3.19 18.39 -3.56
N LEU A 61 2.56 17.21 -3.65
CA LEU A 61 2.20 16.40 -2.49
C LEU A 61 3.43 16.09 -1.62
N CYS A 62 4.53 15.70 -2.26
CA CYS A 62 5.79 15.39 -1.60
C CYS A 62 6.41 16.63 -0.93
N ARG A 63 6.48 17.76 -1.65
CA ARG A 63 6.99 19.03 -1.11
C ARG A 63 6.18 19.56 0.06
N ASP A 64 4.86 19.47 -0.02
CA ASP A 64 3.94 19.91 1.05
C ASP A 64 3.89 18.94 2.23
N GLY A 65 4.45 17.74 2.07
CA GLY A 65 4.42 16.68 3.05
C GLY A 65 5.82 16.26 3.49
N VAL A 66 5.90 14.99 3.88
CA VAL A 66 7.11 14.32 4.33
C VAL A 66 7.49 13.28 3.27
N GLU A 67 8.64 13.45 2.63
CA GLU A 67 9.25 12.45 1.75
C GLU A 67 9.84 11.32 2.59
N PHE A 68 9.64 10.06 2.18
CA PHE A 68 10.37 8.94 2.76
C PHE A 68 11.54 8.56 1.85
N ASP A 69 12.77 8.73 2.35
CA ASP A 69 13.94 8.23 1.64
C ASP A 69 14.01 6.71 1.74
N ASN A 70 13.61 6.11 2.87
CA ASN A 70 13.76 4.68 3.15
C ASN A 70 12.42 4.00 3.45
N PHE A 71 11.44 4.12 2.52
CA PHE A 71 10.16 3.40 2.59
C PHE A 71 10.22 2.08 1.85
N TYR A 72 9.96 1.00 2.58
CA TYR A 72 10.11 -0.36 2.09
C TYR A 72 8.77 -1.06 1.84
N VAL A 73 8.75 -1.92 0.82
CA VAL A 73 7.61 -2.69 0.33
C VAL A 73 8.02 -4.14 0.04
N SER A 74 7.05 -5.02 -0.16
CA SER A 74 7.36 -6.34 -0.71
C SER A 74 7.77 -6.19 -2.19
N PRO A 75 8.58 -7.11 -2.74
CA PRO A 75 9.05 -7.01 -4.13
C PRO A 75 7.97 -7.35 -5.19
N MET A 76 6.69 -7.40 -4.80
CA MET A 76 5.55 -7.70 -5.66
C MET A 76 4.19 -7.24 -5.07
N CYS A 77 3.19 -7.13 -5.95
CA CYS A 77 1.88 -6.52 -5.68
C CYS A 77 1.09 -7.13 -4.52
N SER A 78 0.62 -8.40 -4.63
CA SER A 78 -0.34 -8.96 -3.65
C SER A 78 0.23 -9.00 -2.23
N PRO A 79 1.50 -9.36 -1.99
CA PRO A 79 2.09 -9.27 -0.65
C PRO A 79 2.07 -7.84 -0.09
N THR A 80 2.50 -6.81 -0.83
CA THR A 80 2.43 -5.43 -0.33
C THR A 80 1.01 -5.01 -0.01
N ARG A 81 0.06 -5.31 -0.89
CA ARG A 81 -1.37 -4.99 -0.68
C ARG A 81 -1.92 -5.71 0.54
N ALA A 82 -1.56 -6.97 0.75
CA ALA A 82 -2.02 -7.76 1.89
C ALA A 82 -1.48 -7.20 3.21
N GLY A 83 -0.17 -6.92 3.31
CA GLY A 83 0.38 -6.38 4.55
C GLY A 83 0.04 -4.90 4.78
N PHE A 84 -0.25 -4.12 3.73
CA PHE A 84 -0.86 -2.79 3.88
C PHE A 84 -2.24 -2.90 4.53
N MET A 85 -3.06 -3.85 4.08
CA MET A 85 -4.38 -4.08 4.66
C MET A 85 -4.31 -4.54 6.11
N THR A 86 -3.30 -5.31 6.49
CA THR A 86 -3.30 -6.01 7.80
C THR A 86 -2.27 -5.48 8.80
N GLY A 87 -1.33 -4.63 8.38
CA GLY A 87 -0.18 -4.20 9.20
C GLY A 87 0.76 -5.34 9.59
N ARG A 88 0.69 -6.47 8.86
CA ARG A 88 1.41 -7.71 9.16
C ARG A 88 2.15 -8.21 7.95
N TYR A 89 3.29 -8.88 8.18
CA TYR A 89 4.02 -9.53 7.11
C TYR A 89 3.15 -10.63 6.47
N PRO A 90 2.94 -10.59 5.14
CA PRO A 90 2.09 -11.56 4.46
C PRO A 90 2.55 -13.02 4.58
N ILE A 91 3.81 -13.23 4.99
CA ILE A 91 4.37 -14.56 5.15
C ILE A 91 3.64 -15.31 6.27
N ARG A 92 3.22 -14.62 7.34
CA ARG A 92 2.56 -15.19 8.53
C ARG A 92 1.26 -15.92 8.19
N PHE A 93 0.58 -15.48 7.14
CA PHE A 93 -0.72 -15.98 6.72
C PHE A 93 -0.71 -16.49 5.27
N GLY A 94 0.47 -16.83 4.74
CA GLY A 94 0.61 -17.58 3.50
C GLY A 94 0.52 -16.77 2.21
N LEU A 95 0.50 -15.44 2.25
CA LEU A 95 0.32 -14.57 1.08
C LEU A 95 1.60 -13.79 0.71
N ALA A 96 2.78 -14.37 0.92
CA ALA A 96 4.07 -13.74 0.55
C ALA A 96 4.78 -14.40 -0.65
N ARG A 97 4.50 -15.67 -0.94
CA ARG A 97 5.26 -16.45 -1.94
C ARG A 97 5.05 -15.92 -3.35
N ALA A 98 3.80 -15.67 -3.74
CA ALA A 98 3.43 -15.28 -5.09
C ALA A 98 2.28 -14.26 -5.05
N VAL A 99 1.97 -13.68 -6.21
CA VAL A 99 0.70 -12.98 -6.41
C VAL A 99 -0.45 -13.96 -6.66
N ILE A 100 -1.69 -13.46 -6.60
CA ILE A 100 -2.91 -14.21 -6.90
C ILE A 100 -3.27 -14.04 -8.39
N PRO A 101 -2.91 -14.97 -9.29
CA PRO A 101 -3.27 -14.91 -10.70
C PRO A 101 -4.74 -15.30 -10.95
N PRO A 102 -5.26 -15.01 -12.15
CA PRO A 102 -6.64 -15.30 -12.59
C PRO A 102 -7.18 -16.69 -12.22
N TRP A 103 -6.37 -17.73 -12.38
CA TRP A 103 -6.78 -19.12 -12.18
C TRP A 103 -6.78 -19.60 -10.74
N ARG A 104 -6.51 -18.72 -9.76
CA ARG A 104 -6.35 -19.12 -8.36
C ARG A 104 -7.65 -18.97 -7.57
N ASP A 105 -8.06 -20.05 -6.90
CA ASP A 105 -9.03 -20.01 -5.80
C ASP A 105 -8.29 -19.74 -4.48
N TYR A 106 -7.82 -18.50 -4.32
CA TYR A 106 -7.08 -18.04 -3.14
C TYR A 106 -7.35 -16.55 -2.90
N GLY A 107 -7.25 -16.10 -1.65
CA GLY A 107 -7.45 -14.72 -1.26
C GLY A 107 -6.82 -14.44 0.10
N LEU A 108 -6.82 -13.18 0.49
CA LEU A 108 -6.44 -12.77 1.85
C LEU A 108 -7.28 -13.58 2.85
N PRO A 109 -6.69 -14.29 3.82
CA PRO A 109 -7.46 -15.05 4.79
C PRO A 109 -8.49 -14.16 5.51
N ILE A 110 -9.70 -14.67 5.69
CA ILE A 110 -10.80 -13.91 6.31
C ILE A 110 -10.60 -13.74 7.84
N THR A 111 -9.64 -14.46 8.41
CA THR A 111 -9.18 -14.30 9.79
C THR A 111 -8.27 -13.08 9.98
N GLU A 112 -7.83 -12.45 8.89
CA GLU A 112 -7.07 -11.20 8.95
C GLU A 112 -8.04 -10.00 8.92
N THR A 113 -7.94 -9.15 9.94
CA THR A 113 -8.64 -7.87 10.02
C THR A 113 -7.98 -6.87 9.08
N THR A 114 -8.77 -6.25 8.19
CA THR A 114 -8.25 -5.24 7.27
C THR A 114 -8.32 -3.83 7.86
N ILE A 115 -7.53 -2.91 7.33
CA ILE A 115 -7.58 -1.47 7.64
C ILE A 115 -9.00 -0.91 7.47
N ALA A 116 -9.77 -1.39 6.50
CA ALA A 116 -11.16 -0.98 6.33
C ALA A 116 -12.06 -1.49 7.46
N ASN A 117 -11.83 -2.71 7.98
CA ASN A 117 -12.56 -3.19 9.17
C ASN A 117 -12.19 -2.37 10.41
N VAL A 118 -10.90 -2.11 10.61
CA VAL A 118 -10.41 -1.30 11.74
C VAL A 118 -11.01 0.10 11.72
N LEU A 119 -11.05 0.74 10.55
CA LEU A 119 -11.63 2.07 10.40
C LEU A 119 -13.15 2.06 10.53
N ALA A 120 -13.83 0.97 10.16
CA ALA A 120 -15.27 0.82 10.42
C ALA A 120 -15.55 0.86 11.93
N ASP A 121 -14.77 0.12 12.73
CA ASP A 121 -14.89 0.10 14.19
C ASP A 121 -14.52 1.46 14.82
N ALA A 122 -13.66 2.23 14.16
CA ALA A 122 -13.27 3.59 14.55
C ALA A 122 -14.26 4.68 14.07
N GLY A 123 -15.41 4.31 13.51
CA GLY A 123 -16.47 5.25 13.13
C GLY A 123 -16.34 5.86 11.73
N TYR A 124 -15.47 5.34 10.86
CA TYR A 124 -15.38 5.79 9.47
C TYR A 124 -16.50 5.15 8.68
N GLU A 125 -17.68 5.75 8.62
CA GLU A 125 -18.85 5.14 7.97
C GLU A 125 -18.66 4.91 6.47
N ARG A 126 -17.84 5.74 5.82
CA ARG A 126 -17.54 5.68 4.38
C ARG A 126 -16.13 5.20 4.12
N ARG A 127 -16.00 4.06 3.44
CA ARG A 127 -14.73 3.38 3.17
C ARG A 127 -14.70 2.93 1.71
N GLY A 128 -14.15 3.74 0.83
CA GLY A 128 -14.11 3.49 -0.62
C GLY A 128 -12.77 2.92 -1.07
N ILE A 129 -12.81 2.05 -2.08
CA ILE A 129 -11.64 1.57 -2.80
C ILE A 129 -11.81 1.72 -4.31
N PHE A 130 -10.87 2.38 -4.98
CA PHE A 130 -10.97 2.70 -6.40
C PHE A 130 -9.73 2.20 -7.14
N GLY A 131 -9.86 1.09 -7.88
CA GLY A 131 -8.80 0.50 -8.70
C GLY A 131 -8.56 -0.98 -8.43
N LYS A 132 -7.29 -1.38 -8.41
CA LYS A 132 -6.85 -2.79 -8.34
C LYS A 132 -6.96 -3.39 -6.94
N TRP A 133 -7.71 -4.49 -6.82
CA TRP A 133 -7.83 -5.25 -5.58
C TRP A 133 -6.67 -6.23 -5.35
N HIS A 134 -6.60 -7.31 -6.15
CA HIS A 134 -5.53 -8.32 -6.17
C HIS A 134 -5.30 -9.09 -4.86
N LEU A 135 -6.34 -9.20 -4.02
CA LEU A 135 -6.34 -9.94 -2.74
C LEU A 135 -7.40 -11.05 -2.68
N GLY A 136 -7.85 -11.52 -3.86
CA GLY A 136 -8.72 -12.67 -4.02
C GLY A 136 -9.99 -12.31 -4.78
N HIS A 137 -10.35 -13.18 -5.73
CA HIS A 137 -11.39 -12.89 -6.72
C HIS A 137 -12.22 -14.11 -7.08
N ALA A 138 -11.91 -15.31 -6.57
CA ALA A 138 -12.66 -16.52 -6.92
C ALA A 138 -13.95 -16.72 -6.09
N ARG A 139 -14.12 -15.95 -5.00
CA ARG A 139 -15.21 -16.10 -4.03
C ARG A 139 -15.63 -14.75 -3.45
N LYS A 140 -16.92 -14.60 -3.13
CA LYS A 140 -17.51 -13.38 -2.60
C LYS A 140 -16.85 -12.93 -1.31
N LYS A 141 -16.54 -13.85 -0.39
CA LYS A 141 -15.85 -13.53 0.88
C LYS A 141 -14.52 -12.80 0.73
N TRP A 142 -13.90 -12.82 -0.45
CA TRP A 142 -12.63 -12.12 -0.72
C TRP A 142 -12.81 -10.80 -1.48
N LEU A 143 -14.01 -10.49 -1.96
CA LEU A 143 -14.27 -9.23 -2.67
C LEU A 143 -14.17 -8.02 -1.73
N PRO A 144 -13.82 -6.83 -2.24
CA PRO A 144 -13.54 -5.66 -1.40
C PRO A 144 -14.67 -5.31 -0.42
N ASN A 145 -15.93 -5.37 -0.85
CA ASN A 145 -17.06 -5.05 0.02
C ASN A 145 -17.23 -6.04 1.18
N ASN A 146 -16.82 -7.30 1.01
CA ASN A 146 -16.81 -8.30 2.08
C ASN A 146 -15.55 -8.22 2.94
N ARG A 147 -14.64 -7.29 2.63
CA ARG A 147 -13.39 -7.01 3.35
C ARG A 147 -13.38 -5.61 3.95
N GLY A 148 -14.55 -5.10 4.32
CA GLY A 148 -14.72 -3.88 5.11
C GLY A 148 -15.03 -2.62 4.31
N PHE A 149 -14.83 -2.62 2.99
CA PHE A 149 -15.14 -1.45 2.16
C PHE A 149 -16.65 -1.30 1.92
N THR A 150 -17.14 -0.07 1.88
CA THR A 150 -18.54 0.26 1.57
C THR A 150 -18.77 0.49 0.09
N ASP A 151 -17.73 0.89 -0.65
CA ASP A 151 -17.83 1.19 -2.07
C ASP A 151 -16.57 0.70 -2.79
N PHE A 152 -16.74 0.18 -4.00
CA PHE A 152 -15.66 -0.30 -4.84
C PHE A 152 -15.91 0.02 -6.30
N LEU A 153 -14.93 0.60 -6.99
CA LEU A 153 -14.90 0.61 -8.45
C LEU A 153 -13.52 0.15 -8.93
N GLY A 154 -13.45 -0.87 -9.76
CA GLY A 154 -12.18 -1.27 -10.37
C GLY A 154 -12.14 -2.75 -10.73
N CYS A 155 -10.94 -3.33 -10.71
CA CYS A 155 -10.70 -4.71 -11.12
C CYS A 155 -10.31 -5.61 -9.95
N TYR A 156 -10.71 -6.88 -10.00
CA TYR A 156 -10.31 -7.83 -8.96
C TYR A 156 -8.91 -8.38 -9.18
N ASN A 157 -8.51 -8.64 -10.43
CA ASN A 157 -7.24 -9.27 -10.75
C ASN A 157 -6.06 -8.30 -10.74
N GLY A 158 -4.86 -8.86 -10.88
CA GLY A 158 -3.61 -8.12 -10.81
C GLY A 158 -3.24 -7.25 -12.01
N ALA A 159 -3.99 -7.33 -13.11
CA ALA A 159 -3.80 -6.50 -14.32
C ALA A 159 -5.02 -6.63 -15.24
N ILE A 160 -5.29 -5.58 -15.99
CA ILE A 160 -6.34 -5.47 -17.00
C ILE A 160 -5.80 -4.70 -18.21
N ASP A 161 -6.48 -4.79 -19.35
CA ASP A 161 -6.35 -3.80 -20.42
C ASP A 161 -6.87 -2.43 -19.93
N TYR A 162 -6.15 -1.35 -20.22
CA TYR A 162 -6.50 -0.01 -19.72
C TYR A 162 -7.71 0.63 -20.40
N PHE A 163 -8.13 0.13 -21.57
CA PHE A 163 -9.23 0.69 -22.34
C PHE A 163 -10.45 -0.23 -22.35
N THR A 164 -10.24 -1.54 -22.53
CA THR A 164 -11.33 -2.51 -22.54
C THR A 164 -11.69 -3.01 -21.14
N HIS A 165 -10.78 -2.84 -20.18
CA HIS A 165 -10.89 -3.37 -18.81
C HIS A 165 -10.98 -4.89 -18.75
N GLU A 166 -10.49 -5.59 -19.76
CA GLU A 166 -10.54 -7.04 -19.84
C GLU A 166 -9.34 -7.71 -19.19
N ARG A 167 -9.57 -8.90 -18.63
CA ARG A 167 -8.56 -9.85 -18.20
C ARG A 167 -8.97 -11.27 -18.60
N GLU A 168 -8.05 -12.00 -19.25
CA GLU A 168 -8.31 -13.35 -19.80
C GLU A 168 -9.53 -13.39 -20.74
N GLY A 169 -9.75 -12.31 -21.52
CA GLY A 169 -10.83 -12.19 -22.50
C GLY A 169 -12.22 -11.85 -21.92
N GLU A 170 -12.30 -11.59 -20.62
CA GLU A 170 -13.54 -11.23 -19.93
C GLU A 170 -13.40 -9.88 -19.22
N LEU A 171 -14.47 -9.10 -19.15
CA LEU A 171 -14.49 -7.82 -18.45
C LEU A 171 -14.18 -8.02 -16.95
N ASP A 172 -13.09 -7.44 -16.45
CA ASP A 172 -12.73 -7.39 -15.03
C ASP A 172 -12.82 -5.94 -14.54
N TRP A 173 -14.04 -5.41 -14.57
CA TRP A 173 -14.37 -4.08 -14.06
C TRP A 173 -15.73 -4.12 -13.38
N HIS A 174 -15.79 -3.69 -12.13
CA HIS A 174 -16.97 -3.83 -11.29
C HIS A 174 -17.22 -2.58 -10.48
N HIS A 175 -18.50 -2.28 -10.28
CA HIS A 175 -18.96 -1.43 -9.18
C HIS A 175 -19.52 -2.37 -8.12
N ASN A 176 -18.89 -2.40 -6.95
CA ASN A 176 -19.12 -3.40 -5.91
C ASN A 176 -18.95 -4.83 -6.45
N ASP A 177 -19.96 -5.69 -6.30
CA ASP A 177 -19.95 -7.07 -6.81
C ASP A 177 -20.65 -7.24 -8.17
N HIS A 178 -20.85 -6.13 -8.90
CA HIS A 178 -21.54 -6.12 -10.20
C HIS A 178 -20.63 -5.62 -11.32
N PRO A 179 -20.54 -6.35 -12.45
CA PRO A 179 -19.79 -5.88 -13.62
C PRO A 179 -20.29 -4.52 -14.09
N ALA A 180 -19.37 -3.58 -14.30
CA ALA A 180 -19.65 -2.22 -14.73
C ALA A 180 -18.99 -1.97 -16.09
N HIS A 181 -19.80 -1.76 -17.13
CA HIS A 181 -19.28 -1.38 -18.44
C HIS A 181 -19.10 0.15 -18.49
N GLN A 182 -17.86 0.61 -18.45
CA GLN A 182 -17.51 2.02 -18.57
C GLN A 182 -16.52 2.23 -19.72
N ASN A 183 -16.79 3.23 -20.54
CA ASN A 183 -15.85 3.67 -21.57
C ASN A 183 -14.87 4.66 -20.94
N GLY A 184 -13.58 4.46 -21.16
CA GLY A 184 -12.56 5.37 -20.66
C GLY A 184 -11.23 4.67 -20.48
N TYR A 185 -10.23 5.45 -20.09
CA TYR A 185 -8.94 4.92 -19.67
C TYR A 185 -8.99 4.62 -18.17
N ALA A 186 -8.62 3.41 -17.75
CA ALA A 186 -8.79 2.92 -16.38
C ALA A 186 -8.27 3.89 -15.31
N THR A 187 -7.09 4.49 -15.52
CA THR A 187 -6.51 5.47 -14.58
C THR A 187 -7.40 6.69 -14.41
N THR A 188 -7.96 7.23 -15.49
CA THR A 188 -8.88 8.37 -15.45
C THR A 188 -10.18 8.01 -14.75
N LEU A 189 -10.75 6.83 -15.02
CA LEU A 189 -11.97 6.37 -14.35
C LEU A 189 -11.76 6.20 -12.83
N ILE A 190 -10.61 5.67 -12.42
CA ILE A 190 -10.24 5.53 -11.00
C ILE A 190 -10.15 6.90 -10.33
N GLY A 191 -9.40 7.84 -10.92
CA GLY A 191 -9.23 9.19 -10.37
C GLY A 191 -10.53 9.95 -10.24
N GLN A 192 -11.41 9.85 -11.24
CA GLN A 192 -12.74 10.45 -11.21
C GLN A 192 -13.62 9.84 -10.13
N ALA A 193 -13.67 8.51 -10.00
CA ALA A 193 -14.48 7.84 -9.00
C ALA A 193 -14.01 8.16 -7.57
N ALA A 194 -12.70 8.16 -7.34
CA ALA A 194 -12.13 8.54 -6.04
C ALA A 194 -12.43 10.00 -5.69
N SER A 195 -12.29 10.91 -6.66
CA SER A 195 -12.62 12.33 -6.46
C SER A 195 -14.10 12.52 -6.13
N GLN A 196 -15.00 11.83 -6.86
CA GLN A 196 -16.44 11.88 -6.57
C GLN A 196 -16.74 11.35 -5.17
N PHE A 197 -16.16 10.21 -4.79
CA PHE A 197 -16.32 9.64 -3.45
C PHE A 197 -15.86 10.61 -2.36
N ILE A 198 -14.70 11.27 -2.54
CA ILE A 198 -14.17 12.25 -1.60
C ILE A 198 -15.11 13.46 -1.49
N ALA A 199 -15.53 14.04 -2.61
CA ALA A 199 -16.45 15.18 -2.62
C ALA A 199 -17.77 14.85 -1.90
N ASP A 200 -18.36 13.69 -2.19
CA ASP A 200 -19.59 13.25 -1.53
C ASP A 200 -19.36 12.95 -0.03
N SER A 201 -18.18 12.51 0.36
CA SER A 201 -17.86 12.19 1.76
C SER A 201 -17.64 13.45 2.57
N ALA A 202 -17.03 14.47 1.96
CA ALA A 202 -16.74 15.76 2.59
C ALA A 202 -17.99 16.53 3.01
N THR A 203 -19.17 16.17 2.50
CA THR A 203 -20.45 16.77 2.93
C THR A 203 -21.00 16.17 4.22
N GLN A 204 -20.32 15.21 4.83
CA GLN A 204 -20.75 14.53 6.06
C GLN A 204 -19.88 14.94 7.25
N ASP A 205 -20.47 14.94 8.45
CA ASP A 205 -19.77 15.27 9.70
C ASP A 205 -19.02 14.05 10.31
N VAL A 206 -18.62 13.09 9.48
CA VAL A 206 -17.90 11.87 9.87
C VAL A 206 -16.69 11.64 8.95
N PRO A 207 -15.58 11.08 9.47
CA PRO A 207 -14.40 10.85 8.65
C PRO A 207 -14.61 9.74 7.62
N PHE A 208 -13.86 9.81 6.51
CA PHE A 208 -13.87 8.77 5.47
C PHE A 208 -12.49 8.17 5.22
N PHE A 209 -12.50 6.96 4.66
CA PHE A 209 -11.32 6.28 4.13
C PHE A 209 -11.45 6.09 2.63
N CYS A 210 -10.48 6.56 1.87
CA CYS A 210 -10.40 6.37 0.42
C CYS A 210 -9.06 5.72 0.05
N TYR A 211 -9.10 4.46 -0.38
CA TYR A 211 -7.93 3.75 -0.90
C TYR A 211 -7.96 3.73 -2.43
N ILE A 212 -6.90 4.22 -3.06
CA ILE A 212 -6.84 4.46 -4.52
C ILE A 212 -5.66 3.65 -5.08
N PRO A 213 -5.82 2.32 -5.22
CA PRO A 213 -4.83 1.46 -5.86
C PRO A 213 -4.89 1.57 -7.38
N PHE A 214 -4.23 2.58 -7.95
CA PHE A 214 -4.06 2.63 -9.39
C PHE A 214 -3.40 1.33 -9.89
N ASN A 215 -3.86 0.82 -11.03
CA ASN A 215 -3.14 -0.20 -11.78
C ASN A 215 -1.98 0.40 -12.60
N ALA A 216 -1.90 1.74 -12.70
CA ALA A 216 -0.79 2.43 -13.36
C ALA A 216 0.47 2.47 -12.49
N PRO A 217 1.68 2.40 -13.08
CA PRO A 217 1.98 2.16 -14.50
C PRO A 217 2.19 0.68 -14.92
N HIS A 218 1.58 -0.30 -14.25
CA HIS A 218 1.75 -1.73 -14.52
C HIS A 218 1.37 -2.10 -15.95
N SER A 219 2.02 -3.14 -16.50
CA SER A 219 1.70 -3.69 -17.82
C SER A 219 0.24 -4.21 -17.94
N PRO A 220 -0.35 -4.29 -19.15
CA PRO A 220 0.20 -3.93 -20.45
C PRO A 220 0.50 -2.42 -20.57
N PHE A 221 1.62 -2.06 -21.20
CA PHE A 221 1.98 -0.65 -21.38
C PHE A 221 1.12 -0.02 -22.46
N GLN A 222 0.12 0.75 -22.04
CA GLN A 222 -0.90 1.35 -22.89
C GLN A 222 -1.11 2.80 -22.50
N ALA A 223 -1.15 3.70 -23.48
CA ALA A 223 -1.44 5.12 -23.29
C ALA A 223 -2.03 5.66 -24.60
N SER A 224 -2.77 6.76 -24.53
CA SER A 224 -3.31 7.39 -25.74
C SER A 224 -2.20 8.04 -26.57
N ASP A 225 -2.46 8.28 -27.86
CA ASP A 225 -1.53 9.04 -28.71
C ASP A 225 -1.29 10.46 -28.20
N ALA A 226 -2.26 11.06 -27.50
CA ALA A 226 -2.11 12.38 -26.88
C ALA A 226 -1.09 12.32 -25.73
N ASP A 227 -1.18 11.31 -24.88
CA ASP A 227 -0.28 11.16 -23.72
C ASP A 227 1.14 10.80 -24.16
N LEU A 228 1.29 9.97 -25.20
CA LEU A 228 2.60 9.64 -25.77
C LEU A 228 3.33 10.88 -26.31
N LYS A 229 2.60 11.90 -26.79
CA LYS A 229 3.17 13.15 -27.30
C LYS A 229 3.76 14.04 -26.20
N ARG A 230 3.51 13.76 -24.91
CA ARG A 230 4.18 14.45 -23.79
C ARG A 230 5.68 14.15 -23.74
N TYR A 231 6.11 13.03 -24.33
CA TYR A 231 7.48 12.52 -24.24
C TYR A 231 8.11 12.27 -25.64
N PRO A 232 8.17 13.28 -26.54
CA PRO A 232 8.59 13.07 -27.92
C PRO A 232 10.08 12.70 -28.04
N ALA A 233 10.90 13.10 -27.07
CA ALA A 233 12.34 12.81 -27.05
C ALA A 233 12.66 11.33 -26.69
N ILE A 234 11.73 10.60 -26.07
CA ILE A 234 11.96 9.22 -25.62
C ILE A 234 11.69 8.27 -26.78
N LYS A 235 12.78 7.71 -27.33
CA LYS A 235 12.73 6.78 -28.47
C LYS A 235 12.27 5.37 -28.09
N ASP A 236 12.60 4.91 -26.89
CA ASP A 236 12.14 3.62 -26.40
C ASP A 236 10.63 3.66 -26.16
N ARG A 237 9.88 2.92 -26.96
CA ARG A 237 8.41 2.94 -26.91
C ARG A 237 7.88 2.49 -25.55
N LYS A 238 8.46 1.47 -24.91
CA LYS A 238 7.99 0.98 -23.62
C LYS A 238 8.21 2.03 -22.53
N LYS A 239 9.41 2.63 -22.47
CA LYS A 239 9.72 3.72 -21.53
C LYS A 239 8.83 4.94 -21.77
N ARG A 240 8.61 5.30 -23.05
CA ARG A 240 7.72 6.43 -23.41
C ARG A 240 6.28 6.19 -22.95
N THR A 241 5.74 4.99 -23.21
CA THR A 241 4.40 4.63 -22.75
C THR A 241 4.32 4.58 -21.23
N TYR A 242 5.32 4.00 -20.56
CA TYR A 242 5.41 3.96 -19.10
C TYR A 242 5.36 5.37 -18.48
N TYR A 243 6.13 6.33 -18.98
CA TYR A 243 6.07 7.72 -18.49
C TYR A 243 4.77 8.43 -18.84
N ALA A 244 4.17 8.15 -20.00
CA ALA A 244 2.83 8.65 -20.32
C ALA A 244 1.79 8.17 -19.31
N MET A 245 1.83 6.88 -18.92
CA MET A 245 0.93 6.31 -17.91
C MET A 245 1.12 6.95 -16.53
N ILE A 246 2.36 7.19 -16.12
CA ILE A 246 2.69 7.89 -14.86
C ILE A 246 2.15 9.31 -14.88
N SER A 247 2.32 10.01 -15.99
CA SER A 247 1.81 11.37 -16.14
C SER A 247 0.28 11.45 -16.10
N VAL A 248 -0.44 10.49 -16.68
CA VAL A 248 -1.90 10.43 -16.55
C VAL A 248 -2.31 10.13 -15.11
N MET A 249 -1.60 9.25 -14.41
CA MET A 249 -1.81 9.02 -12.98
C MET A 249 -1.57 10.30 -12.17
N ASP A 250 -0.51 11.06 -12.47
CA ASP A 250 -0.23 12.34 -11.82
C ASP A 250 -1.33 13.38 -12.05
N ASP A 251 -1.87 13.48 -13.27
CA ASP A 251 -2.99 14.38 -13.57
C ASP A 251 -4.22 14.04 -12.70
N GLU A 252 -4.50 12.74 -12.51
CA GLU A 252 -5.60 12.27 -11.66
C GLU A 252 -5.32 12.40 -10.16
N VAL A 253 -4.06 12.28 -9.73
CA VAL A 253 -3.65 12.70 -8.38
C VAL A 253 -3.92 14.19 -8.19
N GLY A 254 -3.58 15.03 -9.17
CA GLY A 254 -3.92 16.45 -9.16
C GLY A 254 -5.41 16.71 -8.96
N ARG A 255 -6.28 15.97 -9.68
CA ARG A 255 -7.74 16.04 -9.48
C ARG A 255 -8.15 15.69 -8.05
N ILE A 256 -7.60 14.62 -7.48
CA ILE A 256 -7.90 14.17 -6.11
C ILE A 256 -7.48 15.25 -5.10
N LEU A 257 -6.26 15.78 -5.22
CA LEU A 257 -5.75 16.82 -4.34
C LEU A 257 -6.58 18.11 -4.45
N GLN A 258 -6.93 18.52 -5.67
CA GLN A 258 -7.79 19.67 -5.91
C GLN A 258 -9.18 19.46 -5.29
N THR A 259 -9.74 18.25 -5.38
CA THR A 259 -11.04 17.94 -4.78
C THR A 259 -10.99 18.07 -3.26
N ILE A 260 -9.92 17.62 -2.62
CA ILE A 260 -9.70 17.79 -1.17
C ILE A 260 -9.65 19.28 -0.81
N ASP A 261 -8.91 20.07 -1.60
CA ASP A 261 -8.74 21.51 -1.38
C ASP A 261 -10.06 22.29 -1.61
N ASP A 262 -10.79 21.98 -2.69
CA ASP A 262 -12.07 22.62 -3.05
C ASP A 262 -13.18 22.38 -2.02
N ASN A 263 -13.12 21.26 -1.30
CA ASN A 263 -14.05 20.92 -0.22
C ASN A 263 -13.58 21.44 1.15
N GLY A 264 -12.45 22.15 1.22
CA GLY A 264 -11.96 22.76 2.47
C GLY A 264 -11.49 21.77 3.53
N ILE A 265 -11.23 20.51 3.16
CA ILE A 265 -10.83 19.43 4.08
C ILE A 265 -9.33 19.12 4.03
N ARG A 266 -8.53 20.00 3.42
CA ARG A 266 -7.08 19.80 3.22
C ARG A 266 -6.34 19.54 4.53
N ASP A 267 -6.57 20.37 5.54
CA ASP A 267 -5.81 20.30 6.79
C ASP A 267 -6.20 19.08 7.62
N ASP A 268 -7.44 18.60 7.49
CA ASP A 268 -7.99 17.44 8.17
C ASP A 268 -7.88 16.14 7.36
N THR A 269 -7.13 16.11 6.25
CA THR A 269 -6.97 14.91 5.42
C THR A 269 -5.51 14.46 5.35
N VAL A 270 -5.26 13.22 5.75
CA VAL A 270 -4.00 12.53 5.46
C VAL A 270 -4.03 12.03 4.03
N VAL A 271 -3.04 12.42 3.22
CA VAL A 271 -2.82 11.86 1.88
C VAL A 271 -1.48 11.16 1.86
N TRP A 272 -1.49 9.84 1.74
CA TRP A 272 -0.29 9.00 1.68
C TRP A 272 -0.13 8.38 0.31
N PHE A 273 1.00 8.65 -0.35
CA PHE A 273 1.36 8.05 -1.63
C PHE A 273 2.53 7.07 -1.48
N PHE A 274 2.45 5.90 -2.12
CA PHE A 274 3.60 5.02 -2.33
C PHE A 274 3.39 4.04 -3.50
N SER A 275 4.47 3.43 -4.00
CA SER A 275 4.40 2.32 -4.97
C SER A 275 4.28 0.97 -4.27
N ASP A 276 3.52 0.01 -4.81
CA ASP A 276 3.37 -1.33 -4.21
C ASP A 276 4.62 -2.22 -4.29
N ASN A 277 5.52 -1.94 -5.23
CA ASN A 277 6.84 -2.54 -5.37
C ASN A 277 7.75 -1.63 -6.20
N GLY A 278 9.04 -1.97 -6.30
CA GLY A 278 9.93 -1.32 -7.24
C GLY A 278 9.51 -1.53 -8.70
N GLY A 279 10.02 -0.71 -9.62
CA GLY A 279 9.67 -0.76 -11.04
C GLY A 279 10.14 -2.04 -11.72
N VAL A 280 9.50 -2.42 -12.82
CA VAL A 280 9.88 -3.63 -13.57
C VAL A 280 11.20 -3.47 -14.30
N GLY A 281 12.07 -4.49 -14.28
CA GLY A 281 13.40 -4.44 -14.89
C GLY A 281 13.40 -4.29 -16.42
N GLY A 282 12.24 -4.44 -17.06
CA GLY A 282 12.05 -4.19 -18.49
C GLY A 282 11.96 -2.72 -18.88
N ILE A 283 11.84 -1.79 -17.93
CA ILE A 283 11.92 -0.35 -18.17
C ILE A 283 13.31 0.12 -17.78
N ARG A 284 14.08 0.54 -18.78
CA ARG A 284 15.45 0.98 -18.58
C ARG A 284 15.49 2.20 -17.65
N ASP A 285 16.39 2.13 -16.66
CA ASP A 285 16.75 3.20 -15.74
C ASP A 285 15.62 3.64 -14.75
N SER A 286 14.49 2.92 -14.69
CA SER A 286 13.34 3.30 -13.84
C SER A 286 13.57 3.17 -12.34
N ASN A 287 14.58 2.38 -11.91
CA ASN A 287 14.92 2.19 -10.49
C ASN A 287 16.27 2.81 -10.11
N ARG A 288 17.00 3.43 -11.04
CA ARG A 288 18.34 3.95 -10.75
C ARG A 288 18.31 4.99 -9.63
N PRO A 289 19.36 5.09 -8.79
CA PRO A 289 20.58 4.30 -8.81
C PRO A 289 20.45 2.92 -8.14
N LEU A 290 19.28 2.57 -7.60
CA LEU A 290 19.07 1.35 -6.84
C LEU A 290 19.25 0.09 -7.69
N ARG A 291 19.83 -0.95 -7.09
CA ARG A 291 20.07 -2.25 -7.75
C ARG A 291 18.80 -3.08 -7.78
N GLY A 292 18.56 -3.74 -8.91
CA GLY A 292 17.44 -4.67 -9.06
C GLY A 292 16.12 -4.01 -9.47
N SER A 293 15.05 -4.77 -9.32
CA SER A 293 13.71 -4.43 -9.83
C SER A 293 12.64 -5.24 -9.12
N LYS A 294 11.36 -5.04 -9.47
CA LYS A 294 10.26 -5.96 -9.15
C LYS A 294 10.73 -7.42 -9.24
N LEU A 295 10.26 -8.25 -8.30
CA LEU A 295 10.61 -9.67 -8.11
C LEU A 295 12.01 -9.95 -7.53
N THR A 296 12.76 -8.92 -7.13
CA THR A 296 14.07 -9.08 -6.48
C THR A 296 14.08 -8.47 -5.08
N ALA A 297 14.86 -9.03 -4.16
CA ALA A 297 15.00 -8.52 -2.80
C ALA A 297 16.09 -7.41 -2.66
N TYR A 298 16.65 -6.96 -3.78
CA TYR A 298 17.55 -5.81 -3.86
C TYR A 298 16.76 -4.49 -3.76
N GLU A 299 17.43 -3.38 -3.44
CA GLU A 299 16.82 -2.07 -3.14
C GLU A 299 15.83 -1.63 -4.23
N GLY A 300 16.17 -1.75 -5.50
CA GLY A 300 15.31 -1.38 -6.62
C GLY A 300 14.05 -2.24 -6.79
N GLY A 301 13.92 -3.33 -6.02
CA GLY A 301 12.69 -4.12 -5.92
C GLY A 301 11.83 -3.82 -4.69
N VAL A 302 12.45 -3.36 -3.60
CA VAL A 302 11.80 -3.27 -2.28
C VAL A 302 11.76 -1.86 -1.69
N ARG A 303 12.51 -0.89 -2.21
CA ARG A 303 12.49 0.51 -1.77
C ARG A 303 11.66 1.33 -2.75
N ALA A 304 10.56 1.89 -2.27
CA ALA A 304 9.55 2.55 -3.09
C ALA A 304 9.53 4.05 -2.87
N ALA A 305 9.29 4.81 -3.94
CA ALA A 305 9.01 6.23 -3.84
C ALA A 305 7.73 6.43 -3.01
N ALA A 306 7.79 7.26 -1.97
CA ALA A 306 6.69 7.48 -1.05
C ALA A 306 6.74 8.87 -0.40
N CYS A 307 5.57 9.41 -0.09
CA CYS A 307 5.42 10.63 0.71
C CYS A 307 4.06 10.66 1.41
N VAL A 308 3.95 11.44 2.49
CA VAL A 308 2.68 11.65 3.19
C VAL A 308 2.49 13.12 3.55
N ARG A 309 1.26 13.63 3.38
CA ARG A 309 0.88 14.98 3.75
C ARG A 309 -0.27 14.95 4.73
N TYR A 310 -0.12 15.66 5.85
CA TYR A 310 -1.21 15.93 6.80
C TYR A 310 -0.92 17.27 7.49
N PRO A 311 -1.39 18.41 6.94
CA PRO A 311 -0.92 19.74 7.36
C PRO A 311 -1.13 20.04 8.84
N LYS A 312 -2.19 19.48 9.44
CA LYS A 312 -2.53 19.69 10.85
C LYS A 312 -1.51 19.11 11.84
N GLN A 313 -0.76 18.07 11.46
CA GLN A 313 0.14 17.38 12.38
C GLN A 313 1.53 17.06 11.82
N PHE A 314 1.69 16.90 10.51
CA PHE A 314 2.96 16.52 9.90
C PHE A 314 3.57 17.73 9.20
N PRO A 315 4.65 18.34 9.76
CA PRO A 315 5.31 19.47 9.13
C PRO A 315 5.85 19.09 7.75
N GLY A 316 5.40 19.81 6.72
CA GLY A 316 5.82 19.60 5.33
C GLY A 316 7.28 19.99 5.06
N GLY A 317 7.76 19.67 3.86
CA GLY A 317 9.12 19.99 3.41
C GLY A 317 10.22 19.16 4.09
N ARG A 318 9.84 18.06 4.76
CA ARG A 318 10.77 17.16 5.46
C ARG A 318 11.09 15.93 4.61
N LYS A 319 12.26 15.36 4.85
CA LYS A 319 12.70 14.09 4.27
C LYS A 319 13.14 13.15 5.39
N LEU A 320 12.48 12.00 5.51
CA LEU A 320 12.77 10.98 6.52
C LEU A 320 13.76 9.96 5.99
N THR A 321 14.83 9.75 6.75
CA THR A 321 15.86 8.74 6.44
C THR A 321 15.73 7.48 7.28
N GLU A 322 14.80 7.44 8.25
CA GLU A 322 14.52 6.23 9.03
C GLU A 322 13.89 5.13 8.15
N GLN A 323 14.16 3.88 8.50
CA GLN A 323 13.70 2.71 7.76
C GLN A 323 12.23 2.39 8.11
N THR A 324 11.32 2.80 7.23
CA THR A 324 9.87 2.59 7.37
C THR A 324 9.38 1.56 6.35
N MET A 325 8.19 1.00 6.56
CA MET A 325 7.67 -0.08 5.72
C MET A 325 6.16 0.03 5.57
N PHE A 326 5.61 -0.48 4.47
CA PHE A 326 4.17 -0.48 4.19
C PHE A 326 3.28 -1.06 5.30
N ILE A 327 3.81 -2.00 6.11
CA ILE A 327 3.09 -2.56 7.27
C ILE A 327 2.92 -1.56 8.41
N ASP A 328 3.68 -0.46 8.43
CA ASP A 328 3.57 0.61 9.42
C ASP A 328 2.37 1.54 9.17
N VAL A 329 1.77 1.48 7.97
CA VAL A 329 0.66 2.36 7.61
C VAL A 329 -0.57 2.06 8.49
N LEU A 330 -0.90 0.79 8.72
CA LEU A 330 -2.04 0.42 9.57
C LEU A 330 -1.90 0.95 11.01
N PRO A 331 -0.85 0.63 11.79
CA PRO A 331 -0.73 1.14 13.17
C PRO A 331 -0.68 2.68 13.24
N THR A 332 -0.13 3.35 12.21
CA THR A 332 -0.16 4.82 12.13
C THR A 332 -1.58 5.34 11.92
N VAL A 333 -2.33 4.74 10.98
CA VAL A 333 -3.74 5.08 10.72
C VAL A 333 -4.61 4.78 11.95
N MET A 334 -4.37 3.67 12.64
CA MET A 334 -5.05 3.34 13.89
C MET A 334 -4.87 4.44 14.94
N ASN A 335 -3.63 4.88 15.14
CA ASN A 335 -3.33 5.93 16.09
C ASN A 335 -4.04 7.25 15.74
N LEU A 336 -4.03 7.65 14.46
CA LEU A 336 -4.71 8.85 13.97
C LEU A 336 -6.24 8.76 14.07
N ALA A 337 -6.79 7.56 13.88
CA ALA A 337 -8.22 7.28 14.00
C ALA A 337 -8.69 7.08 15.46
N GLY A 338 -7.77 7.08 16.44
CA GLY A 338 -8.09 6.76 17.83
C GLY A 338 -8.46 5.30 18.08
N ALA A 339 -8.09 4.39 17.17
CA ALA A 339 -8.30 2.95 17.31
C ALA A 339 -7.21 2.32 18.19
N ASP A 340 -7.59 1.38 19.05
CA ASP A 340 -6.67 0.65 19.92
C ASP A 340 -6.07 -0.57 19.20
N PRO A 341 -4.74 -0.66 19.00
CA PRO A 341 -4.08 -1.85 18.44
C PRO A 341 -4.39 -3.16 19.19
N GLN A 342 -4.69 -3.09 20.49
CA GLN A 342 -5.03 -4.25 21.31
C GLN A 342 -6.42 -4.82 20.99
N SER A 343 -7.25 -4.13 20.20
CA SER A 343 -8.52 -4.67 19.73
C SER A 343 -8.36 -5.69 18.61
N LEU A 344 -7.19 -5.75 17.98
CA LEU A 344 -6.92 -6.69 16.90
C LEU A 344 -6.71 -8.12 17.43
N PRO A 345 -7.26 -9.15 16.75
CA PRO A 345 -7.06 -10.54 17.16
C PRO A 345 -5.62 -11.03 16.94
N ASN A 346 -4.85 -10.33 16.10
CA ASN A 346 -3.48 -10.68 15.75
C ASN A 346 -2.55 -9.50 16.01
N GLU A 347 -1.36 -9.78 16.52
CA GLU A 347 -0.31 -8.78 16.70
C GLU A 347 0.13 -8.18 15.35
N LEU A 348 0.36 -6.87 15.36
CA LEU A 348 0.92 -6.11 14.24
C LEU A 348 2.43 -6.31 14.15
N ASP A 349 2.96 -6.33 12.93
CA ASP A 349 4.41 -6.28 12.68
C ASP A 349 4.91 -4.84 12.45
N GLY A 350 4.02 -3.97 11.94
CA GLY A 350 4.32 -2.56 11.75
C GLY A 350 4.36 -1.77 13.06
N VAL A 351 4.94 -0.58 13.00
CA VAL A 351 5.00 0.36 14.13
C VAL A 351 4.30 1.67 13.79
N ASN A 352 3.79 2.36 14.80
CA ASN A 352 3.17 3.67 14.64
C ASN A 352 4.24 4.72 14.27
N LEU A 353 4.07 5.40 13.14
CA LEU A 353 4.99 6.44 12.65
C LEU A 353 4.59 7.86 13.05
N THR A 354 3.48 8.07 13.77
CA THR A 354 2.96 9.42 14.06
C THR A 354 4.02 10.34 14.67
N ALA A 355 4.76 9.89 15.68
CA ALA A 355 5.81 10.69 16.34
C ALA A 355 6.97 11.06 15.40
N LEU A 356 7.35 10.14 14.50
CA LEU A 356 8.37 10.38 13.48
C LEU A 356 7.87 11.41 12.45
N LEU A 357 6.62 11.27 12.02
CA LEU A 357 5.97 12.11 11.01
C LEU A 357 5.65 13.51 11.53
N SER A 358 5.29 13.67 12.80
CA SER A 358 5.14 14.97 13.46
C SER A 358 6.48 15.65 13.74
N GLY A 359 7.56 14.86 13.85
CA GLY A 359 8.88 15.36 14.23
C GLY A 359 9.09 15.47 15.72
N ASP A 360 8.23 14.83 16.51
CA ASP A 360 8.41 14.67 17.96
C ASP A 360 9.54 13.68 18.26
N GLU A 361 9.79 12.74 17.36
CA GLU A 361 10.92 11.80 17.40
C GLU A 361 11.67 11.79 16.07
N ASP A 362 12.99 11.58 16.13
CA ASP A 362 13.84 11.48 14.95
C ASP A 362 14.18 10.03 14.55
N ARG A 363 13.80 9.05 15.39
CA ARG A 363 14.21 7.64 15.23
C ARG A 363 13.14 6.68 15.69
N LEU A 364 13.05 5.55 14.99
CA LEU A 364 12.24 4.42 15.44
C LEU A 364 13.05 3.52 16.39
N PRO A 365 12.38 2.74 17.26
CA PRO A 365 13.03 1.64 17.97
C PRO A 365 13.74 0.69 16.99
N PRO A 366 14.91 0.13 17.37
CA PRO A 366 15.61 -0.83 16.52
C PRO A 366 14.72 -2.00 16.13
N ARG A 367 14.68 -2.31 14.83
CA ARG A 367 13.88 -3.40 14.27
C ARG A 367 14.51 -3.94 12.99
N ASP A 368 14.04 -5.12 12.60
CA ASP A 368 14.46 -5.77 11.36
C ASP A 368 13.36 -5.64 10.30
N LEU A 369 13.75 -5.36 9.05
CA LEU A 369 12.86 -5.37 7.90
C LEU A 369 13.12 -6.58 7.03
N PHE A 370 12.07 -7.32 6.68
CA PHE A 370 12.20 -8.57 5.92
C PHE A 370 11.55 -8.50 4.55
N PHE A 371 12.20 -9.13 3.58
CA PHE A 371 11.78 -9.18 2.18
C PHE A 371 11.77 -10.61 1.70
N TYR A 372 10.70 -11.01 1.02
CA TYR A 372 10.57 -12.37 0.51
C TYR A 372 9.87 -12.39 -0.83
N HIS A 373 10.34 -13.26 -1.71
CA HIS A 373 9.71 -13.61 -2.96
C HIS A 373 9.95 -15.10 -3.23
N GLY A 374 8.94 -15.83 -3.66
CA GLY A 374 9.06 -17.26 -3.92
C GLY A 374 8.21 -17.75 -5.09
N GLN A 375 7.82 -16.88 -6.02
CA GLN A 375 6.78 -17.24 -6.99
C GLN A 375 7.23 -18.35 -7.96
N GLN A 376 8.54 -18.56 -8.11
CA GLN A 376 9.11 -19.60 -8.96
C GLN A 376 9.17 -20.97 -8.27
N GLY A 377 8.83 -21.05 -6.98
CA GLY A 377 8.89 -22.27 -6.17
C GLY A 377 10.14 -22.37 -5.31
N GLU A 378 10.24 -23.46 -4.56
CA GLU A 378 11.25 -23.63 -3.51
C GLU A 378 12.69 -23.78 -4.02
N SER A 379 12.91 -23.89 -5.32
CA SER A 379 14.25 -23.86 -5.91
C SER A 379 14.80 -22.45 -6.13
N ALA A 380 13.95 -21.42 -6.02
CA ALA A 380 14.32 -20.03 -6.28
C ALA A 380 13.48 -19.08 -5.41
N GLU A 381 13.96 -18.82 -4.20
CA GLU A 381 13.36 -17.93 -3.20
C GLU A 381 14.34 -16.80 -2.82
N PRO A 382 14.28 -15.63 -3.47
CA PRO A 382 14.94 -14.43 -2.96
C PRO A 382 14.38 -14.04 -1.59
N ILE A 383 15.28 -13.89 -0.61
CA ILE A 383 14.94 -13.44 0.74
C ILE A 383 16.02 -12.50 1.27
N ALA A 384 15.63 -11.43 1.95
CA ALA A 384 16.56 -10.46 2.51
C ALA A 384 16.09 -9.89 3.84
N VAL A 385 17.05 -9.42 4.64
CA VAL A 385 16.81 -8.71 5.90
C VAL A 385 17.65 -7.44 5.92
N ILE A 386 17.05 -6.34 6.36
CA ILE A 386 17.77 -5.15 6.81
C ILE A 386 17.72 -5.15 8.34
N SER A 387 18.88 -5.05 8.98
CA SER A 387 19.02 -4.98 10.44
C SER A 387 20.06 -3.91 10.77
N GLY A 388 19.60 -2.77 11.28
CA GLY A 388 20.42 -1.57 11.41
C GLY A 388 20.98 -1.13 10.06
N ASN A 389 22.31 -1.00 9.97
CA ASN A 389 22.99 -0.58 8.73
C ASN A 389 23.31 -1.73 7.77
N TRP A 390 22.96 -2.97 8.11
CA TRP A 390 23.33 -4.15 7.32
C TRP A 390 22.15 -4.68 6.54
N LYS A 391 22.40 -5.08 5.30
CA LYS A 391 21.44 -5.82 4.48
C LYS A 391 22.05 -7.13 4.02
N LEU A 392 21.42 -8.25 4.36
CA LEU A 392 21.77 -9.58 3.86
C LEU A 392 20.76 -9.98 2.79
N VAL A 393 21.23 -10.33 1.60
CA VAL A 393 20.42 -10.87 0.51
C VAL A 393 20.84 -12.30 0.23
N VAL A 394 19.89 -13.23 0.28
CA VAL A 394 20.08 -14.65 -0.06
C VAL A 394 19.22 -14.98 -1.26
N ASN A 395 19.84 -15.43 -2.34
CA ASN A 395 19.16 -15.94 -3.52
C ASN A 395 19.50 -17.42 -3.68
N GLY A 396 18.51 -18.29 -3.80
CA GLY A 396 18.75 -19.72 -3.96
C GLY A 396 17.51 -20.54 -3.62
N PRO A 397 17.66 -21.84 -3.32
CA PRO A 397 16.56 -22.64 -2.85
C PRO A 397 16.06 -22.17 -1.47
N ARG A 398 14.91 -22.68 -1.05
CA ARG A 398 14.30 -22.45 0.26
C ARG A 398 15.32 -22.75 1.36
N ILE A 399 15.51 -21.78 2.26
CA ILE A 399 16.33 -21.95 3.45
C ILE A 399 15.61 -22.88 4.46
N THR A 400 16.16 -24.07 4.68
CA THR A 400 15.65 -25.05 5.67
C THR A 400 16.67 -25.36 6.77
N GLY A 401 17.92 -24.95 6.58
CA GLY A 401 19.06 -25.19 7.47
C GLY A 401 20.16 -24.19 7.16
N SER A 402 21.41 -24.64 7.18
CA SER A 402 22.58 -23.79 6.89
C SER A 402 22.64 -23.33 5.43
N ILE A 403 23.40 -22.25 5.19
CA ILE A 403 23.81 -21.83 3.84
C ILE A 403 24.55 -22.99 3.16
N THR A 404 24.26 -23.20 1.88
CA THR A 404 24.91 -24.19 1.01
C THR A 404 25.43 -23.50 -0.25
N ASP A 405 26.26 -24.19 -1.03
CA ASP A 405 26.81 -23.66 -2.30
C ASP A 405 25.74 -23.33 -3.36
N SER A 406 24.50 -23.82 -3.18
CA SER A 406 23.36 -23.44 -4.02
C SER A 406 22.73 -22.09 -3.67
N HIS A 407 23.20 -21.43 -2.61
CA HIS A 407 22.78 -20.09 -2.21
C HIS A 407 23.83 -19.07 -2.63
N ARG A 408 23.41 -18.04 -3.36
CA ARG A 408 24.18 -16.80 -3.51
C ARG A 408 23.86 -15.88 -2.34
N VAL A 409 24.87 -15.60 -1.53
CA VAL A 409 24.78 -14.76 -0.33
C VAL A 409 25.57 -13.49 -0.56
N GLU A 410 24.91 -12.34 -0.39
CA GLU A 410 25.53 -11.02 -0.52
C GLU A 410 25.18 -10.17 0.71
N LEU A 411 26.18 -9.56 1.31
CA LEU A 411 26.03 -8.67 2.46
C LEU A 411 26.47 -7.26 2.07
N PHE A 412 25.67 -6.26 2.42
CA PHE A 412 25.91 -4.86 2.15
C PHE A 412 25.80 -4.02 3.42
N HIS A 413 26.57 -2.94 3.49
CA HIS A 413 26.43 -1.91 4.51
C HIS A 413 25.64 -0.73 3.94
N ILE A 414 24.31 -0.78 4.08
CA ILE A 414 23.36 0.02 3.30
C ILE A 414 23.42 1.52 3.60
N SER A 415 23.92 1.93 4.77
CA SER A 415 24.05 3.36 5.10
C SER A 415 25.19 4.05 4.33
N THR A 416 26.15 3.30 3.80
CA THR A 416 27.27 3.80 2.99
C THR A 416 27.26 3.27 1.56
N ASP A 417 26.51 2.19 1.30
CA ASP A 417 26.32 1.58 -0.03
C ASP A 417 24.81 1.31 -0.28
N PRO A 418 23.98 2.37 -0.40
CA PRO A 418 22.54 2.22 -0.61
C PRO A 418 22.18 1.63 -1.98
N ASN A 419 23.17 1.42 -2.86
CA ASN A 419 22.99 0.86 -4.19
C ASN A 419 23.47 -0.61 -4.29
N GLU A 420 23.89 -1.22 -3.17
CA GLU A 420 24.31 -2.63 -3.09
C GLU A 420 25.40 -2.98 -4.12
N THR A 421 26.41 -2.11 -4.23
CA THR A 421 27.50 -2.22 -5.20
C THR A 421 28.71 -2.99 -4.66
N GLN A 422 28.88 -3.07 -3.34
CA GLN A 422 30.03 -3.71 -2.70
C GLN A 422 29.57 -4.86 -1.80
N ASN A 423 29.71 -6.09 -2.30
CA ASN A 423 29.49 -7.28 -1.48
C ASN A 423 30.65 -7.46 -0.49
N VAL A 424 30.36 -7.35 0.80
CA VAL A 424 31.34 -7.48 1.89
C VAL A 424 31.22 -8.79 2.68
N THR A 425 30.48 -9.78 2.17
CA THR A 425 30.28 -11.10 2.80
C THR A 425 31.57 -11.74 3.30
N ALA A 426 32.64 -11.73 2.50
CA ALA A 426 33.91 -12.39 2.83
C ALA A 426 34.60 -11.79 4.08
N ASN A 427 34.36 -10.51 4.37
CA ASN A 427 35.02 -9.79 5.47
C ASN A 427 34.19 -9.78 6.76
N HIS A 428 32.93 -10.22 6.71
CA HIS A 428 32.00 -10.17 7.86
C HIS A 428 31.22 -11.48 8.06
N PRO A 429 31.89 -12.64 8.19
CA PRO A 429 31.21 -13.94 8.30
C PRO A 429 30.27 -14.03 9.51
N GLU A 430 30.65 -13.46 10.65
CA GLU A 430 29.81 -13.46 11.86
C GLU A 430 28.48 -12.70 11.64
N LYS A 431 28.54 -11.55 10.94
CA LYS A 431 27.34 -10.78 10.60
C LYS A 431 26.44 -11.53 9.61
N VAL A 432 27.03 -12.27 8.66
CA VAL A 432 26.27 -13.14 7.76
C VAL A 432 25.54 -14.21 8.55
N THR A 433 26.21 -14.89 9.49
CA THR A 433 25.57 -15.91 10.33
C THR A 433 24.42 -15.33 11.16
N GLU A 434 24.64 -14.19 11.84
CA GLU A 434 23.61 -13.50 12.62
C GLU A 434 22.36 -13.18 11.79
N LEU A 435 22.54 -12.53 10.63
CA LEU A 435 21.42 -12.12 9.79
C LEU A 435 20.76 -13.31 9.09
N PHE A 436 21.52 -14.35 8.77
CA PHE A 436 20.97 -15.57 8.18
C PHE A 436 20.05 -16.31 9.17
N GLU A 437 20.38 -16.33 10.46
CA GLU A 437 19.48 -16.91 11.47
C GLU A 437 18.15 -16.16 11.56
N LYS A 438 18.18 -14.81 11.51
CA LYS A 438 16.95 -14.00 11.42
C LYS A 438 16.13 -14.34 10.18
N LEU A 439 16.78 -14.54 9.03
CA LEU A 439 16.10 -14.96 7.80
C LEU A 439 15.45 -16.33 7.93
N ARG A 440 16.15 -17.29 8.56
CA ARG A 440 15.63 -18.63 8.81
C ARG A 440 14.39 -18.59 9.70
N GLU A 441 14.42 -17.80 10.76
CA GLU A 441 13.27 -17.56 11.63
C GLU A 441 12.10 -16.93 10.87
N PHE A 442 12.34 -15.82 10.15
CA PHE A 442 11.30 -15.18 9.35
C PHE A 442 10.69 -16.12 8.30
N ARG A 443 11.53 -16.89 7.60
CA ARG A 443 11.06 -17.85 6.58
C ARG A 443 10.21 -18.97 7.19
N SER A 444 10.45 -19.34 8.45
CA SER A 444 9.70 -20.36 9.18
C SER A 444 8.27 -19.94 9.51
N LEU A 445 7.97 -18.64 9.48
CA LEU A 445 6.62 -18.11 9.67
C LEU A 445 5.66 -18.50 8.55
N GLN A 446 6.16 -18.94 7.39
CA GLN A 446 5.28 -19.32 6.29
C GLN A 446 4.51 -20.60 6.62
N PRO A 447 3.17 -20.58 6.65
CA PRO A 447 2.39 -21.76 6.90
C PRO A 447 2.48 -22.77 5.74
N THR A 448 2.15 -24.03 6.04
CA THR A 448 1.97 -25.07 5.02
C THR A 448 0.93 -24.66 3.98
N GLU A 449 -0.20 -24.11 4.44
CA GLU A 449 -1.24 -23.52 3.61
C GLU A 449 -0.83 -22.11 3.15
N SER A 450 0.02 -22.05 2.13
CA SER A 450 0.47 -20.82 1.50
C SER A 450 0.06 -20.76 0.03
N ILE A 451 0.01 -19.56 -0.53
CA ILE A 451 -0.24 -19.37 -1.94
C ILE A 451 0.77 -20.19 -2.77
N PRO A 452 0.32 -21.04 -3.72
CA PRO A 452 1.22 -21.85 -4.52
C PRO A 452 2.14 -21.01 -5.43
N PRO A 453 3.21 -21.61 -5.98
CA PRO A 453 4.00 -20.99 -7.03
C PRO A 453 3.16 -20.49 -8.21
N TYR A 454 3.62 -19.44 -8.88
CA TYR A 454 2.84 -18.68 -9.86
C TYR A 454 2.20 -19.59 -10.93
N LYS A 455 2.99 -20.46 -11.54
CA LYS A 455 2.59 -21.33 -12.67
C LYS A 455 1.66 -22.49 -12.29
N PHE A 456 1.42 -22.74 -11.00
CA PHE A 456 0.58 -23.85 -10.56
C PHE A 456 -0.90 -23.62 -10.91
N GLY A 457 -1.55 -24.63 -11.50
CA GLY A 457 -3.00 -24.66 -11.68
C GLY A 457 -3.56 -23.79 -12.82
N ASN A 458 -2.78 -23.46 -13.85
CA ASN A 458 -3.24 -22.64 -14.98
C ASN A 458 -3.80 -23.45 -16.16
N GLN A 459 -3.62 -24.77 -16.17
CA GLN A 459 -4.06 -25.63 -17.27
C GLN A 459 -5.60 -25.61 -17.35
N ASP A 460 -6.11 -25.38 -18.56
CA ASP A 460 -7.55 -25.34 -18.88
C ASP A 460 -8.37 -24.23 -18.18
N PHE A 461 -7.71 -23.21 -17.61
CA PHE A 461 -8.43 -22.10 -16.98
C PHE A 461 -9.29 -21.34 -18.00
N ARG A 462 -10.54 -21.07 -17.61
CA ARG A 462 -11.45 -20.16 -18.30
C ARG A 462 -11.95 -19.14 -17.30
N ALA A 463 -11.82 -17.85 -17.62
CA ALA A 463 -12.37 -16.80 -16.80
C ALA A 463 -13.90 -16.94 -16.71
N PRO A 464 -14.49 -16.68 -15.53
CA PRO A 464 -15.94 -16.57 -15.43
C PRO A 464 -16.42 -15.38 -16.29
N PRO A 465 -17.59 -15.48 -16.95
CA PRO A 465 -18.11 -14.39 -17.76
C PRO A 465 -18.17 -13.07 -16.99
N LYS A 466 -17.53 -12.03 -17.53
CA LYS A 466 -17.39 -10.69 -16.92
C LYS A 466 -16.87 -10.72 -15.48
N TRP A 467 -16.08 -11.73 -15.14
CA TRP A 467 -15.58 -11.94 -13.79
C TRP A 467 -16.67 -11.89 -12.71
N LYS A 468 -17.89 -12.36 -13.04
CA LYS A 468 -19.00 -12.39 -12.09
C LYS A 468 -18.79 -13.52 -11.09
N ILE A 469 -18.70 -13.19 -9.81
CA ILE A 469 -18.36 -14.13 -8.74
C ILE A 469 -19.62 -14.58 -8.01
N GLU A 470 -19.99 -15.84 -8.21
CA GLU A 470 -21.23 -16.40 -7.66
C GLU A 470 -20.99 -17.30 -6.44
N ARG A 471 -19.74 -17.72 -6.20
CA ARG A 471 -19.37 -18.61 -5.09
C ARG A 471 -19.18 -17.79 -3.82
N ASP A 472 -19.70 -18.30 -2.70
CA ASP A 472 -19.51 -17.70 -1.38
C ASP A 472 -18.05 -17.79 -0.88
#